data_AF-A0A5Q3LAA2-F1
#
_entry.id   AF-A0A5Q3LAA2-F1
#
_cell.length_a   1.000
_cell.length_b   1.000
_cell.length_c   1.000
_cell.angle_alpha   90.00
_cell.angle_beta   90.00
_cell.angle_gamma   90.00
#
_symmetry.space_group_name_H-M   'P 1'
#
loop_
_entity.id
_entity.type
_entity.pdbx_description
1 polymer ?
#
loop_
_entity_poly.entity_id
_entity_poly.type
_entity_poly.pdbx_seq_one_letter_code
_entity_poly.pdbx_strand_id
1 'polypeptide(L)'
;MDDRPCWLRLSGEPRLWYDRFQLYLAADLPRSVMAVYQQVQAASGKQAAKTLPQSWVDAASRWQWRARVALWELDECRREQQSLYQQRLQAIRNQTRLLLVLQGKLAAALQSLDTENVRWTDLCAGLRITGDQLEEQHRLSLGQLWGEELRVTEAAPSFKTEDTEEDRLFANAGDSESVLDAAQPLQQLLELSAKDWRANAWLLERLHWRTFARRSPERLSTDRVYDVVRQMMEFLIHEIPSEYHELIRKKLAELVSAFVDNSPSSEGTQVSSQANDDLKSSFYDSE
;
A
#
# COMPACT_ATOMS: atom_id res chain seq x y z
N MET A 1 24.68 -4.49 24.02
CA MET A 1 25.11 -3.69 22.86
C MET A 1 24.44 -2.33 22.98
N ASP A 2 25.17 -1.24 22.74
CA ASP A 2 24.64 0.12 22.85
C ASP A 2 23.65 0.36 21.70
N ASP A 3 22.36 0.49 21.98
CA ASP A 3 21.30 0.71 20.97
C ASP A 3 21.23 2.18 20.52
N ARG A 4 22.40 2.84 20.47
CA ARG A 4 22.50 4.25 20.12
C ARG A 4 22.52 4.39 18.60
N PRO A 5 21.68 5.27 18.02
CA PRO A 5 21.70 5.47 16.59
C PRO A 5 23.09 5.86 16.07
N CYS A 6 23.54 5.23 14.99
CA CYS A 6 24.89 5.34 14.45
C CYS A 6 25.26 6.74 13.92
N TRP A 7 24.26 7.61 13.70
CA TRP A 7 24.47 9.03 13.37
C TRP A 7 24.73 9.92 14.61
N LEU A 8 24.63 9.39 15.83
CA LEU A 8 25.10 10.08 17.04
C LEU A 8 26.63 10.12 17.11
N ARG A 9 27.17 10.96 18.01
CA ARG A 9 28.62 11.08 18.21
C ARG A 9 29.22 9.73 18.61
N LEU A 10 30.21 9.28 17.85
CA LEU A 10 30.89 8.01 18.12
C LEU A 10 31.80 8.11 19.35
N SER A 11 32.08 6.98 19.99
CA SER A 11 33.04 6.93 21.10
C SER A 11 34.43 7.34 20.60
N GLY A 12 35.03 8.33 21.25
CA GLY A 12 36.32 8.89 20.85
C GLY A 12 36.27 9.91 19.71
N GLU A 13 35.09 10.23 19.15
CA GLU A 13 34.95 11.28 18.14
C GLU A 13 35.09 12.67 18.80
N PRO A 14 36.12 13.47 18.44
CA PRO A 14 36.27 14.81 18.98
C PRO A 14 35.06 15.67 18.64
N ARG A 15 34.58 16.47 19.60
CA ARG A 15 33.40 17.34 19.44
C ARG A 15 33.47 18.20 18.18
N LEU A 16 34.63 18.77 17.88
CA LEU A 16 34.85 19.59 16.68
C LEU A 16 34.43 18.88 15.38
N TRP A 17 34.75 17.59 15.24
CA TRP A 17 34.44 16.83 14.03
C TRP A 17 32.98 16.41 13.99
N TYR A 18 32.40 16.10 15.15
CA TYR A 18 30.97 15.83 15.24
C TYR A 18 30.12 17.06 14.89
N ASP A 19 30.49 18.25 15.39
CA ASP A 19 29.78 19.49 15.07
C ASP A 19 29.85 19.79 13.55
N ARG A 20 30.99 19.48 12.89
CA ARG A 20 31.13 19.57 11.43
C ARG A 20 30.33 18.50 10.69
N PHE A 21 30.23 17.29 11.24
CA PHE A 21 29.36 16.24 10.71
C PHE A 21 27.88 16.67 10.77
N GLN A 22 27.44 17.33 11.84
CA GLN A 22 26.07 17.89 11.91
C GLN A 22 25.81 18.91 10.81
N LEU A 23 26.77 19.77 10.47
CA LEU A 23 26.67 20.66 9.31
C LEU A 23 26.62 19.89 7.99
N TYR A 24 27.39 18.80 7.87
CA TYR A 24 27.33 17.91 6.70
C TYR A 24 25.97 17.25 6.56
N LEU A 25 25.37 16.78 7.66
CA LEU A 25 24.04 16.18 7.69
C LEU A 25 22.97 17.17 7.23
N ALA A 26 23.08 18.44 7.66
CA ALA A 26 22.15 19.52 7.34
C ALA A 26 22.34 20.16 5.94
N ALA A 27 23.40 19.81 5.21
CA ALA A 27 23.64 20.36 3.88
C ALA A 27 22.70 19.76 2.82
N ASP A 28 22.36 20.56 1.81
CA ASP A 28 21.53 20.12 0.67
C ASP A 28 22.22 19.04 -0.18
N LEU A 29 21.41 18.22 -0.86
CA LEU A 29 21.85 17.18 -1.79
C LEU A 29 22.27 17.79 -3.15
N PRO A 30 23.38 17.32 -3.76
CA PRO A 30 24.34 16.33 -3.26
C PRO A 30 25.29 16.92 -2.19
N ARG A 31 25.43 16.21 -1.06
CA ARG A 31 26.27 16.67 0.05
C ARG A 31 27.75 16.60 -0.28
N SER A 32 28.48 17.67 0.02
CA SER A 32 29.91 17.78 -0.25
C SER A 32 30.67 18.25 0.99
N VAL A 33 31.75 17.55 1.35
CA VAL A 33 32.65 17.94 2.45
C VAL A 33 33.29 19.30 2.17
N MET A 34 33.53 19.63 0.89
CA MET A 34 34.04 20.94 0.47
C MET A 34 33.05 22.06 0.83
N ALA A 35 31.76 21.86 0.57
CA ALA A 35 30.74 22.86 0.85
C ALA A 35 30.66 23.18 2.36
N VAL A 36 30.67 22.13 3.20
CA VAL A 36 30.70 22.29 4.66
C VAL A 36 31.96 23.01 5.14
N TYR A 37 33.11 22.66 4.57
CA TYR A 37 34.37 23.34 4.90
C TYR A 37 34.33 24.83 4.53
N GLN A 38 33.83 25.17 3.34
CA GLN A 38 33.65 26.55 2.92
C GLN A 38 32.66 27.31 3.82
N GLN A 39 31.57 26.67 4.25
CA GLN A 39 30.63 27.23 5.21
C GLN A 39 31.30 27.54 6.56
N VAL A 40 32.14 26.63 7.06
CA VAL A 40 32.90 26.84 8.32
C VAL A 40 33.94 27.96 8.17
N GLN A 41 34.60 28.08 7.02
CA GLN A 41 35.54 29.16 6.73
C GLN A 41 34.82 30.52 6.67
N ALA A 42 33.68 30.58 5.98
CA ALA A 42 32.86 31.78 5.89
C ALA A 42 32.38 32.25 7.27
N ALA A 43 31.91 31.33 8.12
CA ALA A 43 31.53 31.64 9.50
C ALA A 43 32.70 32.17 10.36
N SER A 44 33.94 31.82 9.99
CA SER A 44 35.15 32.31 10.65
C SER A 44 35.70 33.61 10.05
N GLY A 45 34.99 34.23 9.08
CA GLY A 45 35.46 35.42 8.37
C GLY A 45 36.65 35.18 7.44
N LYS A 46 36.94 33.92 7.10
CA LYS A 46 38.06 33.55 6.21
C LYS A 46 37.57 33.40 4.77
N GLN A 47 38.46 33.70 3.82
CA GLN A 47 38.15 33.53 2.41
C GLN A 47 37.92 32.06 2.05
N ALA A 48 37.04 31.82 1.06
CA ALA A 48 36.75 30.48 0.58
C ALA A 48 38.02 29.83 0.00
N ALA A 49 38.40 28.67 0.54
CA ALA A 49 39.55 27.94 0.01
C ALA A 49 39.16 27.19 -1.28
N LYS A 50 40.11 27.07 -2.21
CA LYS A 50 39.94 26.32 -3.46
C LYS A 50 40.09 24.80 -3.29
N THR A 51 40.81 24.37 -2.25
CA THR A 51 41.17 22.97 -2.03
C THR A 51 40.81 22.55 -0.61
N LEU A 52 40.31 21.32 -0.47
CA LEU A 52 39.95 20.75 0.82
C LEU A 52 41.23 20.29 1.54
N PRO A 53 41.46 20.69 2.80
CA PRO A 53 42.60 20.21 3.56
C PRO A 53 42.53 18.69 3.77
N GLN A 54 43.67 17.99 3.68
CA GLN A 54 43.74 16.54 3.85
C GLN A 54 43.14 16.06 5.18
N SER A 55 43.33 16.85 6.25
CA SER A 55 42.76 16.54 7.58
C SER A 55 41.22 16.45 7.60
N TRP A 56 40.52 17.15 6.70
CA TRP A 56 39.07 17.03 6.54
C TRP A 56 38.67 15.76 5.80
N VAL A 57 39.44 15.38 4.77
CA VAL A 57 39.24 14.13 4.03
C VAL A 57 39.43 12.94 4.97
N ASP A 58 40.54 12.93 5.72
CA ASP A 58 40.86 11.88 6.68
C ASP A 58 39.81 11.79 7.79
N ALA A 59 39.33 12.92 8.31
CA ALA A 59 38.29 12.94 9.33
C ALA A 59 36.95 12.44 8.80
N ALA A 60 36.51 12.89 7.62
CA ALA A 60 35.26 12.46 7.02
C ALA A 60 35.26 10.95 6.71
N SER A 61 36.41 10.42 6.28
CA SER A 61 36.63 8.98 6.06
C SER A 61 36.66 8.20 7.38
N ARG A 62 37.53 8.60 8.33
CA ARG A 62 37.68 7.95 9.64
C ARG A 62 36.37 7.86 10.42
N TRP A 63 35.54 8.91 10.37
CA TRP A 63 34.24 8.97 11.05
C TRP A 63 33.06 8.61 10.13
N GLN A 64 33.35 8.08 8.95
CA GLN A 64 32.38 7.49 8.01
C GLN A 64 31.16 8.37 7.74
N TRP A 65 31.38 9.66 7.45
CA TRP A 65 30.28 10.64 7.33
C TRP A 65 29.21 10.21 6.32
N ARG A 66 29.63 9.70 5.16
CA ARG A 66 28.68 9.24 4.12
C ARG A 66 27.80 8.08 4.59
N ALA A 67 28.40 7.05 5.19
CA ALA A 67 27.66 5.90 5.69
C ALA A 67 26.67 6.30 6.80
N ARG A 68 27.09 7.18 7.72
CA ARG A 68 26.22 7.68 8.80
C ARG A 68 25.05 8.49 8.27
N VAL A 69 25.26 9.33 7.25
CA VAL A 69 24.16 10.06 6.60
C VAL A 69 23.18 9.09 5.95
N ALA A 70 23.65 8.10 5.20
CA ALA A 70 22.77 7.11 4.57
C ALA A 70 21.90 6.36 5.60
N LEU A 71 22.47 5.99 6.75
CA LEU A 71 21.74 5.36 7.84
C LEU A 71 20.73 6.31 8.50
N TRP A 72 21.05 7.60 8.64
CA TRP A 72 20.11 8.60 9.12
C TRP A 72 18.95 8.81 8.14
N GLU A 73 19.21 8.87 6.84
CA GLU A 73 18.17 9.02 5.80
C GLU A 73 17.22 7.82 5.78
N LEU A 74 17.74 6.60 5.94
CA LEU A 74 16.92 5.40 6.09
C LEU A 74 16.01 5.48 7.32
N ASP A 75 16.53 5.98 8.46
CA ASP A 75 15.72 6.11 9.67
C ASP A 75 14.68 7.23 9.55
N GLU A 76 15.01 8.37 8.95
CA GLU A 76 14.05 9.44 8.67
C GLU A 76 12.94 8.97 7.74
N CYS A 77 13.27 8.23 6.67
CA CYS A 77 12.29 7.62 5.78
C CYS A 77 11.35 6.67 6.57
N ARG A 78 11.90 5.86 7.48
CA ARG A 78 11.11 4.99 8.36
C ARG A 78 10.19 5.79 9.28
N ARG A 79 10.67 6.88 9.89
CA ARG A 79 9.85 7.75 10.76
C ARG A 79 8.73 8.43 9.99
N GLU A 80 9.01 8.90 8.78
CA GLU A 80 8.00 9.51 7.91
C GLU A 80 6.92 8.48 7.54
N GLN A 81 7.31 7.27 7.14
CA GLN A 81 6.38 6.17 6.88
C GLN A 81 5.52 5.84 8.10
N GLN A 82 6.13 5.75 9.29
CA GLN A 82 5.39 5.51 10.54
C GLN A 82 4.41 6.65 10.86
N SER A 83 4.80 7.90 10.64
CA SER A 83 3.93 9.06 10.83
C SER A 83 2.73 9.02 9.88
N LEU A 84 2.97 8.74 8.59
CA LEU A 84 1.91 8.58 7.60
C LEU A 84 0.97 7.43 7.96
N TYR A 85 1.49 6.30 8.41
CA TYR A 85 0.71 5.17 8.88
C TYR A 85 -0.19 5.54 10.08
N GLN A 86 0.35 6.27 11.07
CA GLN A 86 -0.43 6.75 12.21
C GLN A 86 -1.55 7.71 11.80
N GLN A 87 -1.25 8.66 10.91
CA GLN A 87 -2.26 9.57 10.36
C GLN A 87 -3.37 8.81 9.63
N ARG A 88 -3.02 7.76 8.88
CA ARG A 88 -3.98 6.88 8.19
C ARG A 88 -4.88 6.13 9.17
N LEU A 89 -4.31 5.52 10.21
CA LEU A 89 -5.09 4.85 11.25
C LEU A 89 -6.07 5.82 11.93
N GLN A 90 -5.63 7.06 12.17
CA GLN A 90 -6.50 8.08 12.74
C GLN A 90 -7.64 8.47 11.78
N ALA A 91 -7.37 8.60 10.49
CA ALA A 91 -8.39 8.86 9.48
C ALA A 91 -9.43 7.74 9.43
N ILE A 92 -8.99 6.47 9.42
CA ILE A 92 -9.89 5.29 9.45
C ILE A 92 -10.75 5.33 10.71
N ARG A 93 -10.17 5.54 11.89
CA ARG A 93 -10.92 5.65 13.16
C ARG A 93 -11.98 6.75 13.11
N ASN A 94 -11.63 7.92 12.57
CA ASN A 94 -12.56 9.04 12.42
C ASN A 94 -13.71 8.69 11.48
N GLN A 95 -13.43 8.03 10.35
CA GLN A 95 -14.43 7.59 9.39
C GLN A 95 -15.36 6.54 10.00
N THR A 96 -14.83 5.52 10.68
CA THR A 96 -15.63 4.51 11.38
C THR A 96 -16.56 5.16 12.41
N ARG A 97 -16.07 6.14 13.18
CA ARG A 97 -16.90 6.88 14.13
C ARG A 97 -18.05 7.63 13.45
N LEU A 98 -17.79 8.29 12.31
CA LEU A 98 -18.84 8.98 11.55
C LEU A 98 -19.88 8.01 11.01
N LEU A 99 -19.45 6.86 10.49
CA LEU A 99 -20.37 5.82 9.99
C LEU A 99 -21.25 5.28 11.09
N LEU A 100 -20.72 5.00 12.28
CA LEU A 100 -21.53 4.56 13.42
C LEU A 100 -22.58 5.62 13.82
N VAL A 101 -22.23 6.90 13.76
CA VAL A 101 -23.19 8.00 14.01
C VAL A 101 -24.28 8.04 12.93
N LEU A 102 -23.91 7.90 11.65
CA LEU A 102 -24.87 7.87 10.54
C LEU A 102 -25.78 6.65 10.63
N GLN A 103 -25.24 5.48 10.95
CA GLN A 103 -26.00 4.26 11.15
C GLN A 103 -27.00 4.42 12.29
N GLY A 104 -26.60 5.03 13.41
CA GLY A 104 -27.51 5.33 14.51
C GLY A 104 -28.65 6.28 14.11
N LYS A 105 -28.35 7.31 13.29
CA LYS A 105 -29.38 8.22 12.76
C LYS A 105 -30.32 7.51 11.78
N LEU A 106 -29.78 6.65 10.91
CA LEU A 106 -30.57 5.88 9.96
C LEU A 106 -31.49 4.89 10.69
N ALA A 107 -30.98 4.19 11.70
CA ALA A 107 -31.79 3.31 12.53
C ALA A 107 -32.93 4.06 13.23
N ALA A 108 -32.65 5.24 13.81
CA ALA A 108 -33.68 6.08 14.43
C ALA A 108 -34.72 6.57 13.40
N ALA A 109 -34.28 6.94 12.19
CA ALA A 109 -35.18 7.34 11.11
C ALA A 109 -36.08 6.17 10.67
N LEU A 110 -35.50 4.96 10.49
CA LEU A 110 -36.26 3.76 10.14
C LEU A 110 -37.28 3.39 11.22
N GLN A 111 -36.93 3.50 12.50
CA GLN A 111 -37.87 3.26 13.61
C GLN A 111 -39.04 4.26 13.62
N SER A 112 -38.84 5.45 13.07
CA SER A 112 -39.89 6.47 12.95
C SER A 112 -40.71 6.39 11.66
N LEU A 113 -40.30 5.54 10.70
CA LEU A 113 -41.08 5.32 9.48
C LEU A 113 -42.30 4.47 9.81
N ASP A 114 -43.47 5.00 9.44
CA ASP A 114 -44.73 4.27 9.50
C ASP A 114 -44.68 3.09 8.52
N THR A 115 -44.61 1.87 9.07
CA THR A 115 -44.40 0.63 8.31
C THR A 115 -45.51 0.35 7.31
N GLU A 116 -46.69 0.95 7.47
CA GLU A 116 -47.81 0.82 6.53
C GLU A 116 -47.59 1.61 5.22
N ASN A 117 -46.65 2.57 5.20
CA ASN A 117 -46.44 3.47 4.07
C ASN A 117 -45.05 3.36 3.40
N VAL A 118 -44.17 2.47 3.88
CA VAL A 118 -42.84 2.29 3.28
C VAL A 118 -42.97 1.65 1.90
N ARG A 119 -42.55 2.37 0.86
CA ARG A 119 -42.55 1.85 -0.51
C ARG A 119 -41.26 1.09 -0.76
N TRP A 120 -41.33 0.05 -1.60
CA TRP A 120 -40.15 -0.71 -2.05
C TRP A 120 -39.03 0.17 -2.62
N THR A 121 -39.39 1.31 -3.25
CA THR A 121 -38.44 2.29 -3.75
C THR A 121 -37.59 2.94 -2.67
N ASP A 122 -38.15 3.15 -1.48
CA ASP A 122 -37.46 3.78 -0.36
C ASP A 122 -36.44 2.81 0.25
N LEU A 123 -36.79 1.52 0.31
CA LEU A 123 -35.89 0.44 0.70
C LEU A 123 -34.71 0.29 -0.28
N CYS A 124 -34.98 0.26 -1.59
CA CYS A 124 -33.93 0.19 -2.61
C CYS A 124 -32.99 1.40 -2.59
N ALA A 125 -33.52 2.60 -2.34
CA ALA A 125 -32.70 3.80 -2.20
C ALA A 125 -31.78 3.71 -0.97
N GLY A 126 -32.31 3.23 0.17
CA GLY A 126 -31.51 2.98 1.37
C GLY A 126 -30.40 1.97 1.14
N LEU A 127 -30.71 0.82 0.53
CA LEU A 127 -29.74 -0.23 0.22
C LEU A 127 -28.65 0.23 -0.75
N ARG A 128 -29.00 1.02 -1.76
CA ARG A 128 -28.03 1.59 -2.71
C ARG A 128 -27.08 2.55 -2.00
N ILE A 129 -27.59 3.45 -1.16
CA ILE A 129 -26.75 4.39 -0.39
C ILE A 129 -25.77 3.63 0.51
N THR A 130 -26.23 2.56 1.18
CA THR A 130 -25.36 1.73 2.02
C THR A 130 -24.35 0.92 1.20
N GLY A 131 -24.75 0.43 0.02
CA GLY A 131 -23.88 -0.30 -0.91
C GLY A 131 -22.77 0.58 -1.46
N ASP A 132 -23.11 1.77 -1.96
CA ASP A 132 -22.14 2.75 -2.48
C ASP A 132 -21.13 3.16 -1.39
N GLN A 133 -21.58 3.28 -0.13
CA GLN A 133 -20.70 3.54 1.01
C GLN A 133 -19.76 2.37 1.33
N LEU A 134 -20.25 1.13 1.31
CA LEU A 134 -19.45 -0.07 1.52
C LEU A 134 -18.42 -0.27 0.41
N GLU A 135 -18.79 0.00 -0.84
CA GLU A 135 -17.90 -0.09 -1.99
C GLU A 135 -16.80 0.98 -1.94
N GLU A 136 -17.14 2.22 -1.54
CA GLU A 136 -16.15 3.26 -1.28
C GLU A 136 -15.17 2.86 -0.17
N GLN A 137 -15.66 2.22 0.91
CA GLN A 137 -14.79 1.70 1.97
C GLN A 137 -13.87 0.58 1.47
N HIS A 138 -14.37 -0.34 0.65
CA HIS A 138 -13.56 -1.41 0.06
C HIS A 138 -12.54 -0.87 -0.93
N ARG A 139 -12.90 0.14 -1.72
CA ARG A 139 -12.00 0.83 -2.65
C ARG A 139 -10.88 1.54 -1.92
N LEU A 140 -11.19 2.19 -0.80
CA LEU A 140 -10.20 2.83 0.06
C LEU A 140 -9.30 1.80 0.75
N SER A 141 -9.85 0.69 1.26
CA SER A 141 -9.06 -0.37 1.94
C SER A 141 -8.16 -1.15 0.98
N LEU A 142 -8.63 -1.46 -0.22
CA LEU A 142 -7.83 -2.12 -1.27
C LEU A 142 -6.82 -1.16 -1.91
N GLY A 143 -7.19 0.10 -2.12
CA GLY A 143 -6.22 1.12 -2.54
C GLY A 143 -5.11 1.35 -1.49
N GLN A 144 -5.41 1.16 -0.20
CA GLN A 144 -4.50 1.31 0.94
C GLN A 144 -3.52 0.12 1.10
N LEU A 145 -3.99 -1.12 1.00
CA LEU A 145 -3.13 -2.31 1.14
C LEU A 145 -2.06 -2.40 0.05
N TRP A 146 -2.38 -1.96 -1.17
CA TRP A 146 -1.51 -2.13 -2.32
C TRP A 146 -0.62 -0.91 -2.59
N GLY A 147 -0.96 0.28 -2.05
CA GLY A 147 -0.14 1.49 -2.20
C GLY A 147 1.06 1.57 -1.24
N GLU A 148 1.10 0.73 -0.20
CA GLU A 148 2.12 0.76 0.86
C GLU A 148 3.30 -0.17 0.57
N GLU A 149 3.04 -1.31 -0.08
CA GLU A 149 4.07 -2.26 -0.55
C GLU A 149 4.89 -1.70 -1.72
N LEU A 150 4.30 -0.74 -2.45
CA LEU A 150 4.82 -0.17 -3.68
C LEU A 150 5.78 1.01 -3.48
N ARG A 151 5.64 1.76 -2.37
CA ARG A 151 6.52 2.92 -2.07
C ARG A 151 7.84 2.53 -1.40
N VAL A 152 7.93 1.34 -0.83
CA VAL A 152 9.18 0.83 -0.24
C VAL A 152 10.22 0.54 -1.33
N THR A 153 9.81 0.30 -2.58
CA THR A 153 10.71 -0.03 -3.70
C THR A 153 11.12 1.16 -4.58
N GLU A 154 10.44 2.31 -4.52
CA GLU A 154 10.80 3.51 -5.31
C GLU A 154 11.95 4.33 -4.69
N ALA A 155 12.37 4.03 -3.45
CA ALA A 155 13.46 4.73 -2.76
C ALA A 155 14.85 4.07 -2.94
N ALA A 156 15.04 3.24 -3.97
CA ALA A 156 16.38 2.82 -4.36
C ALA A 156 17.03 3.92 -5.20
N PRO A 157 18.10 4.61 -4.73
CA PRO A 157 18.80 5.58 -5.56
C PRO A 157 19.32 4.90 -6.83
N SER A 158 19.05 5.53 -7.96
CA SER A 158 19.71 5.26 -9.24
C SER A 158 21.22 5.47 -9.07
N PHE A 159 21.93 4.40 -8.73
CA PHE A 159 23.37 4.36 -8.81
C PHE A 159 23.75 4.06 -10.25
N LYS A 160 24.40 5.04 -10.90
CA LYS A 160 25.28 4.74 -12.03
C LYS A 160 26.52 4.08 -11.44
N THR A 161 26.59 2.76 -11.47
CA THR A 161 27.83 2.03 -11.18
C THR A 161 28.74 2.16 -12.39
N GLU A 162 29.78 2.97 -12.26
CA GLU A 162 31.05 2.65 -12.91
C GLU A 162 31.63 1.45 -12.17
N ASP A 163 31.75 0.33 -12.88
CA ASP A 163 32.37 -0.91 -12.42
C ASP A 163 33.68 -0.63 -11.68
N THR A 164 33.72 -0.89 -10.37
CA THR A 164 34.96 -0.94 -9.59
C THR A 164 35.03 -2.25 -8.83
N GLU A 165 36.24 -2.80 -8.70
CA GLU A 165 36.54 -4.10 -8.07
C GLU A 165 36.01 -4.27 -6.63
N GLU A 166 35.50 -3.21 -6.00
CA GLU A 166 34.89 -3.24 -4.67
C GLU A 166 33.56 -4.03 -4.63
N ASP A 167 32.80 -4.09 -5.74
CA ASP A 167 31.55 -4.86 -5.83
C ASP A 167 31.78 -6.38 -5.75
N ARG A 168 32.99 -6.87 -6.07
CA ARG A 168 33.35 -8.29 -5.91
C ARG A 168 33.60 -8.69 -4.46
N LEU A 169 33.93 -7.75 -3.59
CA LEU A 169 34.16 -8.02 -2.16
C LEU A 169 32.84 -8.07 -1.39
N PHE A 170 31.78 -7.42 -1.89
CA PHE A 170 30.45 -7.42 -1.28
C PHE A 170 29.69 -8.75 -1.44
N ALA A 171 29.97 -9.52 -2.50
CA ALA A 171 29.33 -10.81 -2.75
C ALA A 171 29.74 -11.95 -1.78
N ASN A 172 30.76 -11.73 -0.93
CA ASN A 172 31.34 -12.78 -0.07
C ASN A 172 31.11 -12.59 1.44
N ALA A 173 30.25 -11.64 1.85
CA ALA A 173 29.96 -11.41 3.26
C ALA A 173 28.44 -11.38 3.50
N GLY A 174 27.87 -12.50 3.94
CA GLY A 174 26.44 -12.56 4.22
C GLY A 174 25.88 -13.85 4.83
N ASP A 175 26.68 -14.62 5.57
CA ASP A 175 26.13 -15.60 6.53
C ASP A 175 25.65 -14.84 7.78
N SER A 176 24.35 -14.53 7.84
CA SER A 176 23.66 -14.34 9.13
C SER A 176 22.17 -14.58 8.94
N GLU A 177 21.75 -15.75 9.42
CA GLU A 177 20.40 -16.27 9.43
C GLU A 177 19.50 -15.49 10.42
N SER A 178 18.22 -15.44 10.07
CA SER A 178 17.06 -14.95 10.84
C SER A 178 16.64 -13.48 10.60
N VAL A 179 15.36 -13.35 10.18
CA VAL A 179 14.52 -12.15 9.94
C VAL A 179 14.17 -11.83 8.45
N LEU A 180 14.78 -12.45 7.44
CA LEU A 180 14.55 -12.12 6.01
C LEU A 180 13.60 -13.03 5.19
N ASP A 181 12.75 -13.84 5.83
CA ASP A 181 11.95 -14.85 5.09
C ASP A 181 10.82 -14.28 4.22
N ALA A 182 10.38 -13.05 4.45
CA ALA A 182 9.34 -12.42 3.61
C ALA A 182 9.90 -11.59 2.43
N ALA A 183 11.19 -11.21 2.46
CA ALA A 183 11.79 -10.32 1.47
C ALA A 183 12.49 -11.08 0.31
N GLN A 184 12.86 -12.35 0.53
CA GLN A 184 13.50 -13.19 -0.49
C GLN A 184 12.75 -13.28 -1.83
N PRO A 185 11.41 -13.45 -1.85
CA PRO A 185 10.70 -13.63 -3.12
C PRO A 185 10.78 -12.39 -4.02
N LEU A 186 10.71 -11.18 -3.43
CA LEU A 186 10.79 -9.92 -4.17
C LEU A 186 12.21 -9.65 -4.68
N GLN A 187 13.23 -9.99 -3.89
CA GLN A 187 14.63 -9.82 -4.27
C GLN A 187 15.01 -10.78 -5.41
N GLN A 188 14.57 -12.05 -5.32
CA GLN A 188 14.67 -13.02 -6.40
C GLN A 188 13.89 -12.58 -7.65
N LEU A 189 12.71 -11.96 -7.49
CA LEU A 189 11.94 -11.43 -8.62
C LEU A 189 12.64 -10.25 -9.31
N LEU A 190 13.29 -9.38 -8.53
CA LEU A 190 14.10 -8.27 -9.04
C LEU A 190 15.30 -8.79 -9.85
N GLU A 191 16.03 -9.76 -9.32
CA GLU A 191 17.14 -10.41 -10.03
C GLU A 191 16.69 -11.13 -11.30
N LEU A 192 15.53 -11.80 -11.26
CA LEU A 192 14.93 -12.45 -12.42
C LEU A 192 14.38 -11.44 -13.44
N SER A 193 13.87 -10.28 -13.00
CA SER A 193 13.33 -9.24 -13.89
C SER A 193 14.40 -8.65 -14.83
N ALA A 194 15.67 -8.66 -14.42
CA ALA A 194 16.79 -8.24 -15.25
C ALA A 194 17.11 -9.24 -16.38
N LYS A 195 16.64 -10.49 -16.26
CA LYS A 195 16.97 -11.61 -17.17
C LYS A 195 15.76 -12.12 -17.96
N ASP A 196 14.55 -12.02 -17.44
CA ASP A 196 13.31 -12.51 -18.06
C ASP A 196 12.24 -11.41 -18.12
N TRP A 197 11.79 -11.10 -19.33
CA TRP A 197 10.73 -10.13 -19.57
C TRP A 197 9.39 -10.53 -18.94
N ARG A 198 9.13 -11.83 -18.69
CA ARG A 198 7.94 -12.28 -17.96
C ARG A 198 8.03 -11.94 -16.48
N ALA A 199 9.18 -12.12 -15.85
CA ALA A 199 9.41 -11.70 -14.47
C ALA A 199 9.30 -10.18 -14.35
N ASN A 200 9.81 -9.44 -15.35
CA ASN A 200 9.67 -7.99 -15.42
C ASN A 200 8.22 -7.56 -15.65
N ALA A 201 7.48 -8.20 -16.57
CA ALA A 201 6.06 -7.94 -16.76
C ALA A 201 5.24 -8.23 -15.50
N TRP A 202 5.58 -9.31 -14.78
CA TRP A 202 4.91 -9.65 -13.52
C TRP A 202 5.25 -8.68 -12.39
N LEU A 203 6.51 -8.23 -12.31
CA LEU A 203 6.96 -7.18 -11.42
C LEU A 203 6.24 -5.85 -11.73
N LEU A 204 6.17 -5.46 -13.01
CA LEU A 204 5.45 -4.27 -13.48
C LEU A 204 3.93 -4.38 -13.29
N GLU A 205 3.33 -5.56 -13.44
CA GLU A 205 1.92 -5.79 -13.13
C GLU A 205 1.66 -5.61 -11.63
N ARG A 206 2.57 -6.05 -10.75
CA ARG A 206 2.46 -5.85 -9.30
C ARG A 206 2.76 -4.42 -8.86
N LEU A 207 3.76 -3.78 -9.47
CA LEU A 207 4.18 -2.42 -9.13
C LEU A 207 3.26 -1.35 -9.76
N HIS A 208 2.74 -1.60 -10.96
CA HIS A 208 2.02 -0.63 -11.74
C HIS A 208 0.73 -1.24 -12.31
N TRP A 209 -0.03 -1.90 -11.45
CA TRP A 209 -1.25 -2.61 -11.83
C TRP A 209 -2.24 -1.73 -12.61
N ARG A 210 -2.30 -0.42 -12.33
CA ARG A 210 -3.18 0.51 -13.06
C ARG A 210 -2.85 0.65 -14.55
N THR A 211 -1.58 0.46 -14.91
CA THR A 211 -1.08 0.68 -16.27
C THR A 211 -0.85 -0.63 -16.99
N PHE A 212 -0.46 -1.69 -16.26
CA PHE A 212 -0.01 -2.94 -16.85
C PHE A 212 -0.86 -4.16 -16.46
N ALA A 213 -1.80 -4.07 -15.50
CA ALA A 213 -2.68 -5.20 -15.23
C ALA A 213 -3.52 -5.50 -16.47
N ARG A 214 -3.44 -6.75 -16.94
CA ARG A 214 -4.26 -7.25 -18.05
C ARG A 214 -5.77 -7.14 -17.82
N ARG A 215 -6.21 -6.96 -16.57
CA ARG A 215 -7.61 -6.82 -16.17
C ARG A 215 -7.72 -5.72 -15.11
N SER A 216 -8.58 -4.73 -15.34
CA SER A 216 -8.92 -3.74 -14.30
C SER A 216 -9.49 -4.47 -13.08
N PRO A 217 -9.05 -4.18 -11.84
CA PRO A 217 -9.65 -4.75 -10.63
C PRO A 217 -11.12 -4.33 -10.44
N GLU A 218 -11.58 -3.34 -11.18
CA GLU A 218 -12.99 -2.93 -11.24
C GLU A 218 -13.84 -3.91 -12.07
N ARG A 219 -13.22 -4.81 -12.85
CA ARG A 219 -13.94 -5.93 -13.47
C ARG A 219 -14.19 -7.01 -12.43
N LEU A 220 -15.34 -6.91 -11.77
CA LEU A 220 -15.93 -8.04 -11.05
C LEU A 220 -16.14 -9.18 -12.05
N SER A 221 -15.54 -10.36 -11.78
CA SER A 221 -15.90 -11.55 -12.53
C SER A 221 -17.36 -11.89 -12.23
N THR A 222 -18.05 -12.47 -13.20
CA THR A 222 -19.40 -13.02 -13.00
C THR A 222 -19.46 -13.90 -11.77
N ASP A 223 -18.47 -14.79 -11.59
CA ASP A 223 -18.38 -15.69 -10.44
C ASP A 223 -18.34 -14.95 -9.09
N ARG A 224 -17.62 -13.82 -9.04
CA ARG A 224 -17.51 -13.03 -7.81
C ARG A 224 -18.77 -12.24 -7.50
N VAL A 225 -19.50 -11.80 -8.53
CA VAL A 225 -20.84 -11.21 -8.37
C VAL A 225 -21.81 -12.27 -7.84
N TYR A 226 -21.74 -13.50 -8.37
CA TYR A 226 -22.53 -14.62 -7.87
C TYR A 226 -22.24 -14.94 -6.40
N ASP A 227 -20.97 -14.99 -5.99
CA ASP A 227 -20.59 -15.24 -4.61
C ASP A 227 -21.14 -14.17 -3.65
N VAL A 228 -21.09 -12.89 -4.05
CA VAL A 228 -21.62 -11.77 -3.25
C VAL A 228 -23.14 -11.84 -3.14
N VAL A 229 -23.84 -12.07 -4.26
CA VAL A 229 -25.30 -12.20 -4.26
C VAL A 229 -25.74 -13.41 -3.42
N ARG A 230 -25.02 -14.51 -3.50
CA ARG A 230 -25.26 -15.70 -2.66
C ARG A 230 -25.08 -15.40 -1.18
N GLN A 231 -24.00 -14.74 -0.79
CA GLN A 231 -23.76 -14.35 0.61
C GLN A 231 -24.86 -13.41 1.13
N MET A 232 -25.31 -12.45 0.31
CA MET A 232 -26.43 -11.59 0.64
C MET A 232 -27.72 -12.39 0.83
N MET A 233 -27.99 -13.40 -0.01
CA MET A 233 -29.15 -14.28 0.17
C MET A 233 -29.08 -15.08 1.46
N GLU A 234 -27.95 -15.71 1.76
CA GLU A 234 -27.77 -16.51 2.98
C GLU A 234 -28.03 -15.63 4.22
N PHE A 235 -27.57 -14.38 4.21
CA PHE A 235 -27.85 -13.41 5.26
C PHE A 235 -29.34 -13.01 5.33
N LEU A 236 -29.95 -12.68 4.19
CA LEU A 236 -31.35 -12.25 4.13
C LEU A 236 -32.33 -13.36 4.55
N ILE A 237 -32.02 -14.62 4.23
CA ILE A 237 -32.83 -15.78 4.65
C ILE A 237 -32.82 -15.95 6.17
N HIS A 238 -31.73 -15.57 6.84
CA HIS A 238 -31.62 -15.69 8.30
C HIS A 238 -32.35 -14.58 9.04
N GLU A 239 -32.38 -13.37 8.49
CA GLU A 239 -32.92 -12.18 9.17
C GLU A 239 -34.40 -11.88 8.82
N ILE A 240 -34.90 -12.37 7.69
CA ILE A 240 -36.24 -12.02 7.19
C ILE A 240 -37.22 -13.16 7.47
N PRO A 241 -38.48 -12.88 7.87
CA PRO A 241 -39.52 -13.89 8.01
C PRO A 241 -39.71 -14.73 6.73
N SER A 242 -39.97 -16.03 6.90
CA SER A 242 -40.04 -17.01 5.81
C SER A 242 -41.09 -16.69 4.74
N GLU A 243 -42.16 -15.97 5.10
CA GLU A 243 -43.21 -15.53 4.18
C GLU A 243 -42.71 -14.61 3.05
N TYR A 244 -41.55 -13.96 3.22
CA TYR A 244 -40.96 -13.09 2.19
C TYR A 244 -39.82 -13.75 1.40
N HIS A 245 -39.41 -14.97 1.75
CA HIS A 245 -38.25 -15.62 1.13
C HIS A 245 -38.43 -15.86 -0.37
N GLU A 246 -39.63 -16.29 -0.80
CA GLU A 246 -39.92 -16.54 -2.22
C GLU A 246 -39.85 -15.26 -3.06
N LEU A 247 -40.41 -14.17 -2.54
CA LEU A 247 -40.39 -12.87 -3.20
C LEU A 247 -38.96 -12.34 -3.36
N ILE A 248 -38.14 -12.48 -2.31
CA ILE A 248 -36.73 -12.06 -2.31
C ILE A 248 -35.91 -12.91 -3.29
N ARG A 249 -36.07 -14.25 -3.27
CA ARG A 249 -35.41 -15.15 -4.24
C ARG A 249 -35.73 -14.74 -5.68
N LYS A 250 -37.00 -14.48 -5.98
CA LYS A 250 -37.44 -14.06 -7.32
C LYS A 250 -36.79 -12.73 -7.73
N LYS A 251 -36.77 -11.73 -6.85
CA LYS A 251 -36.20 -10.41 -7.15
C LYS A 251 -34.68 -10.44 -7.33
N LEU A 252 -33.98 -11.26 -6.55
CA LEU A 252 -32.54 -11.43 -6.70
C LEU A 252 -32.19 -12.20 -7.98
N ALA A 253 -32.98 -13.22 -8.35
CA ALA A 253 -32.83 -13.91 -9.63
C ALA A 253 -33.04 -12.97 -10.84
N GLU A 254 -34.04 -12.09 -10.77
CA GLU A 254 -34.27 -11.04 -11.78
C GLU A 254 -33.06 -10.09 -11.90
N LEU A 255 -32.47 -9.68 -10.77
CA LEU A 255 -31.28 -8.81 -10.71
C LEU A 255 -30.03 -9.47 -11.32
N VAL A 256 -29.80 -10.74 -10.99
CA VAL A 256 -28.68 -11.53 -11.52
C VAL A 256 -28.82 -11.73 -13.03
N SER A 257 -30.01 -12.09 -13.52
CA SER A 257 -30.28 -12.22 -14.96
C SER A 257 -30.01 -10.90 -15.67
N ALA A 258 -30.54 -9.79 -15.15
CA ALA A 258 -30.32 -8.48 -15.74
C ALA A 258 -28.84 -8.08 -15.76
N PHE A 259 -28.04 -8.50 -14.78
CA PHE A 259 -26.60 -8.25 -14.78
C PHE A 259 -25.85 -9.08 -15.84
N VAL A 260 -26.20 -10.36 -15.97
CA VAL A 260 -25.62 -11.26 -17.00
C VAL A 260 -25.96 -10.75 -18.40
N ASP A 261 -27.20 -10.35 -18.63
CA ASP A 261 -27.68 -9.87 -19.94
C ASP A 261 -27.07 -8.52 -20.35
N ASN A 262 -26.69 -7.67 -19.38
CA ASN A 262 -26.07 -6.36 -19.63
C ASN A 262 -24.53 -6.39 -19.60
N SER A 263 -23.91 -7.53 -19.29
CA SER A 263 -22.46 -7.64 -19.30
C SER A 263 -21.97 -7.58 -20.75
N PRO A 264 -21.13 -6.61 -21.14
CA PRO A 264 -20.71 -6.45 -22.53
C PRO A 264 -20.02 -7.72 -22.98
N SER A 265 -20.66 -8.42 -23.91
CA SER A 265 -20.30 -9.75 -24.40
C SER A 265 -18.80 -9.85 -24.59
N SER A 266 -18.09 -10.50 -23.65
CA SER A 266 -16.72 -10.91 -23.91
C SER A 266 -16.82 -12.03 -24.94
N GLU A 267 -16.65 -11.68 -26.20
CA GLU A 267 -16.52 -12.64 -27.30
C GLU A 267 -15.49 -13.71 -26.87
N GLY A 268 -15.95 -14.91 -26.54
CA GLY A 268 -15.11 -16.09 -26.36
C GLY A 268 -15.06 -16.74 -24.98
N THR A 269 -15.71 -16.22 -23.93
CA THR A 269 -15.82 -16.97 -22.66
C THR A 269 -17.17 -17.69 -22.62
N GLN A 270 -17.19 -18.99 -22.90
CA GLN A 270 -18.31 -19.86 -22.53
C GLN A 270 -18.41 -19.88 -21.01
N VAL A 271 -19.14 -18.92 -20.42
CA VAL A 271 -19.62 -19.04 -19.05
C VAL A 271 -20.50 -20.28 -19.03
N SER A 272 -20.11 -21.29 -18.25
CA SER A 272 -20.72 -22.61 -18.31
C SER A 272 -22.20 -22.49 -17.96
N SER A 273 -23.08 -23.07 -18.77
CA SER A 273 -24.51 -23.17 -18.43
C SER A 273 -24.71 -23.87 -17.08
N GLN A 274 -23.74 -24.70 -16.69
CA GLN A 274 -23.61 -25.35 -15.39
C GLN A 274 -23.77 -24.39 -14.20
N ALA A 275 -23.13 -23.22 -14.19
CA ALA A 275 -23.23 -22.30 -13.04
C ALA A 275 -24.63 -21.70 -12.89
N ASN A 276 -25.30 -21.43 -14.02
CA ASN A 276 -26.67 -20.91 -14.02
C ASN A 276 -27.68 -22.00 -13.63
N ASP A 277 -27.41 -23.25 -14.00
CA ASP A 277 -28.21 -24.41 -13.60
C ASP A 277 -27.99 -24.81 -12.13
N ASP A 278 -26.76 -24.69 -11.60
CA ASP A 278 -26.43 -24.94 -10.20
C ASP A 278 -27.09 -23.92 -9.27
N LEU A 279 -27.15 -22.65 -9.68
CA LEU A 279 -27.90 -21.63 -8.96
C LEU A 279 -29.39 -21.95 -8.94
N LYS A 280 -29.98 -22.25 -10.11
CA LYS A 280 -31.38 -22.68 -10.20
C LYS A 280 -31.64 -23.89 -9.31
N SER A 281 -30.79 -24.92 -9.31
CA SER A 281 -30.93 -26.08 -8.42
C SER A 281 -30.89 -25.67 -6.94
N SER A 282 -29.93 -24.83 -6.54
CA SER A 282 -29.82 -24.36 -5.15
C SER A 282 -31.04 -23.53 -4.70
N PHE A 283 -31.75 -22.87 -5.63
CA PHE A 283 -32.97 -22.12 -5.35
C PHE A 283 -34.19 -23.01 -5.08
N TYR A 284 -34.22 -24.24 -5.61
CA TYR A 284 -35.38 -25.14 -5.55
C TYR A 284 -35.20 -26.35 -4.62
N ASP A 285 -33.98 -26.69 -4.19
CA ASP A 285 -33.69 -27.91 -3.39
C ASP A 285 -33.74 -27.71 -1.85
N SER A 286 -34.41 -26.67 -1.34
CA SER A 286 -34.52 -26.41 0.12
C SER A 286 -35.97 -26.31 0.61
N GLU A 287 -36.77 -27.32 0.28
CA GLU A 287 -38.02 -27.66 1.02
C GLU A 287 -37.72 -28.56 2.22
#